data_AF-A0A8S3YAR2-F1
#
_entry.id   AF-A0A8S3YAR2-F1
#
_cell.length_a   1.000
_cell.length_b   1.000
_cell.length_c   1.000
_cell.angle_alpha   90.00
_cell.angle_beta   90.00
_cell.angle_gamma   90.00
#
_symmetry.space_group_name_H-M   'P 1'
#
loop_
_entity.id
_entity.type
_entity.pdbx_description
1 polymer ?
#
loop_
_entity_poly.entity_id
_entity_poly.type
_entity_poly.pdbx_seq_one_letter_code
_entity_poly.pdbx_strand_id
1 'polypeptide(L)'
;MDRTTHILIVSLILITNYFYYAKCSIYHNVKYFETLDSSSLNHHVVKRGTKHSSHPFNTIKELHFRTLGRDFRLILHPHSSVLHSNFKAYTVDGDGKKTIVHVDRDNFYTGRVFGETMSDVKLHIDDGVITGIIHTPDETYHIEPSWRHLPDQQDGTMITYRSSDIRFSWAHANGSRPRVCGYVKEGQELEEDDDDSYNDILETKQEQSEKDKYLENTQGAQHEAVIPQFEDEGAPNYKRVKRQSDYEYTPTKTRCPLLLVADYRFFQEMGASNTKTTISYLISLIDRVHKIYNDTVWQDRQDMDGFKGMGFVIKKILVHSEPTRVRGGEAHYNMVREKWDVRNLLEVFSREYSHKDFCLAHLFTDLKFEGGILGLAYVGSPRRNSVGGICTPAISLRNPQNTEKPEPANVHITEATKTTLT
;
A
#
# COMPACT_ATOMS: atom_id res chain seq x y z
N MET A 1 -28.75 -4.03 -49.04
CA MET A 1 -28.17 -5.11 -48.20
C MET A 1 -29.22 -6.20 -48.07
N ASP A 2 -28.84 -7.45 -48.32
CA ASP A 2 -29.75 -8.59 -48.29
C ASP A 2 -30.18 -8.89 -46.84
N ARG A 3 -31.37 -9.47 -46.64
CA ARG A 3 -31.92 -9.78 -45.30
C ARG A 3 -31.00 -10.71 -44.51
N THR A 4 -30.34 -11.62 -45.20
CA THR A 4 -29.29 -12.51 -44.69
C THR A 4 -28.08 -11.75 -44.16
N THR A 5 -27.66 -10.67 -44.83
CA THR A 5 -26.53 -9.83 -44.39
C THR A 5 -26.86 -9.08 -43.11
N HIS A 6 -28.09 -8.59 -42.95
CA HIS A 6 -28.54 -7.94 -41.71
C HIS A 6 -28.61 -8.91 -40.53
N ILE A 7 -29.12 -10.13 -40.73
CA ILE A 7 -29.20 -11.15 -39.67
C ILE A 7 -27.80 -11.57 -39.22
N LEU A 8 -26.84 -11.69 -40.16
CA LEU A 8 -25.45 -12.02 -39.83
C LEU A 8 -24.77 -10.91 -39.05
N ILE A 9 -24.97 -9.63 -39.43
CA ILE A 9 -24.40 -8.49 -38.70
C ILE A 9 -24.98 -8.38 -37.28
N VAL A 10 -26.30 -8.52 -37.13
CA VAL A 10 -26.94 -8.49 -35.80
C VAL A 10 -26.45 -9.66 -34.93
N SER A 11 -26.36 -10.86 -35.51
CA SER A 11 -25.80 -12.02 -34.80
C SER A 11 -24.34 -11.79 -34.39
N LEU A 12 -23.52 -11.20 -35.27
CA LEU A 12 -22.12 -10.88 -34.96
C LEU A 12 -22.03 -9.83 -33.84
N ILE A 13 -22.89 -8.81 -33.83
CA ILE A 13 -22.96 -7.78 -32.78
C ILE A 13 -23.40 -8.39 -31.45
N LEU A 14 -24.38 -9.29 -31.46
CA LEU A 14 -24.84 -9.97 -30.24
C LEU A 14 -23.78 -10.94 -29.70
N ILE A 15 -23.10 -11.68 -30.57
CA ILE A 15 -22.02 -12.59 -30.20
C ILE A 15 -20.81 -11.80 -29.66
N THR A 16 -20.43 -10.71 -30.32
CA THR A 16 -19.32 -9.86 -29.86
C THR A 16 -19.65 -9.16 -28.54
N ASN A 17 -20.87 -8.66 -28.35
CA ASN A 17 -21.33 -8.17 -27.04
C ASN A 17 -21.30 -9.28 -25.99
N TYR A 18 -21.80 -10.47 -26.28
CA TYR A 18 -21.77 -11.62 -25.35
C TYR A 18 -20.35 -11.99 -24.94
N PHE A 19 -19.40 -12.04 -25.88
CA PHE A 19 -17.98 -12.26 -25.58
C PHE A 19 -17.33 -11.10 -24.80
N TYR A 20 -17.79 -9.87 -25.00
CA TYR A 20 -17.32 -8.70 -24.25
C TYR A 20 -17.80 -8.75 -22.79
N TYR A 21 -19.07 -9.07 -22.56
CA TYR A 21 -19.62 -9.30 -21.21
C TYR A 21 -18.97 -10.50 -20.52
N ALA A 22 -18.63 -11.57 -21.25
CA ALA A 22 -17.95 -12.74 -20.70
C ALA A 22 -16.53 -12.45 -20.20
N LYS A 23 -15.82 -11.45 -20.77
CA LYS A 23 -14.49 -11.01 -20.30
C LYS A 23 -14.52 -10.07 -19.10
N CYS A 24 -15.68 -9.49 -18.77
CA CYS A 24 -15.85 -8.54 -17.65
C CYS A 24 -16.48 -9.19 -16.41
N SER A 25 -16.27 -10.49 -16.24
CA SER A 25 -16.94 -11.28 -15.22
C SER A 25 -16.08 -11.39 -13.97
N ILE A 26 -16.58 -10.93 -12.81
CA ILE A 26 -15.95 -11.11 -11.49
C ILE A 26 -15.53 -12.58 -11.24
N TYR A 27 -16.23 -13.54 -11.87
CA TYR A 27 -15.91 -14.97 -11.81
C TYR A 27 -14.52 -15.34 -12.35
N HIS A 28 -13.86 -14.43 -13.09
CA HIS A 28 -12.45 -14.60 -13.47
C HIS A 28 -11.52 -14.54 -12.25
N ASN A 29 -11.85 -13.72 -11.27
CA ASN A 29 -11.01 -13.42 -10.10
C ASN A 29 -11.51 -14.07 -8.82
N VAL A 30 -12.78 -14.43 -8.74
CA VAL A 30 -13.40 -15.04 -7.55
C VAL A 30 -14.23 -16.24 -7.95
N LYS A 31 -13.98 -17.39 -7.31
CA LYS A 31 -14.74 -18.63 -7.53
C LYS A 31 -16.19 -18.49 -7.08
N TYR A 32 -16.40 -17.86 -5.92
CA TYR A 32 -17.71 -17.71 -5.31
C TYR A 32 -17.82 -16.41 -4.51
N PHE A 33 -18.94 -15.72 -4.70
CA PHE A 33 -19.32 -14.54 -3.93
C PHE A 33 -20.83 -14.51 -3.74
N GLU A 34 -21.28 -13.79 -2.73
CA GLU A 34 -22.68 -13.44 -2.51
C GLU A 34 -22.84 -11.93 -2.56
N THR A 35 -24.06 -11.46 -2.84
CA THR A 35 -24.42 -10.05 -2.73
C THR A 35 -25.17 -9.80 -1.43
N LEU A 36 -24.92 -8.63 -0.83
CA LEU A 36 -25.53 -8.18 0.41
C LEU A 36 -26.11 -6.78 0.18
N ASP A 37 -27.35 -6.56 0.57
CA ASP A 37 -27.97 -5.24 0.50
C ASP A 37 -27.86 -4.51 1.85
N SER A 38 -27.62 -3.21 1.84
CA SER A 38 -27.55 -2.39 3.05
C SER A 38 -28.79 -2.52 3.94
N SER A 39 -29.99 -2.73 3.37
CA SER A 39 -31.23 -2.93 4.11
C SER A 39 -31.29 -4.26 4.89
N SER A 40 -30.47 -5.24 4.51
CA SER A 40 -30.37 -6.53 5.21
C SER A 40 -29.54 -6.47 6.50
N LEU A 41 -28.83 -5.36 6.71
CA LEU A 41 -28.00 -5.14 7.88
C LEU A 41 -28.85 -4.73 9.08
N ASN A 42 -28.84 -5.55 10.13
CA ASN A 42 -29.47 -5.18 11.39
C ASN A 42 -28.44 -4.53 12.31
N HIS A 43 -28.57 -3.23 12.52
CA HIS A 43 -27.70 -2.45 13.39
C HIS A 43 -28.36 -2.23 14.74
N HIS A 44 -27.68 -2.61 15.82
CA HIS A 44 -28.13 -2.35 17.18
C HIS A 44 -27.02 -1.64 17.97
N VAL A 45 -27.27 -0.42 18.45
CA VAL A 45 -26.35 0.27 19.35
C VAL A 45 -26.59 -0.24 20.76
N VAL A 46 -25.72 -1.14 21.22
CA VAL A 46 -25.87 -1.84 22.52
C VAL A 46 -25.55 -0.93 23.70
N LYS A 47 -24.60 -0.02 23.52
CA LYS A 47 -24.12 0.84 24.62
C LYS A 47 -23.70 2.19 24.08
N ARG A 48 -24.17 3.25 24.75
CA ARG A 48 -23.71 4.63 24.59
C ARG A 48 -23.42 5.19 25.97
N GLY A 49 -22.19 5.60 26.24
CA GLY A 49 -21.86 6.23 27.51
C GLY A 49 -22.69 7.51 27.71
N THR A 50 -23.08 7.76 28.95
CA THR A 50 -23.87 8.92 29.36
C THR A 50 -23.11 10.24 29.26
N LYS A 51 -21.77 10.18 29.13
CA LYS A 51 -20.89 11.31 28.83
C LYS A 51 -20.18 11.06 27.50
N HIS A 52 -20.06 12.09 26.68
CA HIS A 52 -19.24 12.02 25.48
C HIS A 52 -17.78 11.79 25.90
N SER A 53 -17.19 10.69 25.43
CA SER A 53 -15.84 10.26 25.77
C SER A 53 -15.21 9.66 24.52
N SER A 54 -13.93 9.96 24.29
CA SER A 54 -13.13 9.41 23.19
C SER A 54 -12.62 7.99 23.46
N HIS A 55 -13.13 7.33 24.52
CA HIS A 55 -12.72 5.99 24.87
C HIS A 55 -13.32 4.95 23.90
N PRO A 56 -12.54 3.96 23.40
CA PRO A 56 -13.02 3.00 22.40
C PRO A 56 -14.27 2.22 22.81
N PHE A 57 -14.46 1.97 24.12
CA PHE A 57 -15.61 1.22 24.65
C PHE A 57 -16.80 2.12 25.05
N ASN A 58 -16.77 3.40 24.68
CA ASN A 58 -17.84 4.34 24.99
C ASN A 58 -19.09 4.08 24.13
N THR A 59 -18.88 3.60 22.91
CA THR A 59 -19.93 3.18 21.97
C THR A 59 -19.65 1.78 21.50
N ILE A 60 -20.60 0.87 21.74
CA ILE A 60 -20.54 -0.51 21.24
C ILE A 60 -21.67 -0.66 20.24
N LYS A 61 -21.33 -0.98 19.00
CA LYS A 61 -22.29 -1.30 17.95
C LYS A 61 -22.28 -2.80 17.73
N GLU A 62 -23.45 -3.41 17.74
CA GLU A 62 -23.66 -4.75 17.21
C GLU A 62 -24.18 -4.67 15.78
N LEU A 63 -23.60 -5.49 14.92
CA LEU A 63 -23.99 -5.61 13.53
C LEU A 63 -24.27 -7.09 13.24
N HIS A 64 -25.47 -7.37 12.71
CA HIS A 64 -25.89 -8.71 12.34
C HIS A 64 -26.27 -8.80 10.86
N PHE A 65 -25.71 -9.79 10.17
CA PHE A 65 -26.05 -10.11 8.78
C PHE A 65 -25.68 -11.57 8.48
N ARG A 66 -26.30 -12.14 7.44
CA ARG A 66 -26.02 -13.49 6.95
C ARG A 66 -25.37 -13.42 5.57
N THR A 67 -24.28 -14.13 5.37
CA THR A 67 -23.67 -14.30 4.06
C THR A 67 -22.74 -15.52 4.02
N LEU A 68 -22.48 -16.05 2.83
CA LEU A 68 -21.58 -17.17 2.55
C LEU A 68 -21.94 -18.41 3.37
N GLY A 69 -23.25 -18.61 3.57
CA GLY A 69 -23.82 -19.67 4.40
C GLY A 69 -23.64 -19.50 5.91
N ARG A 70 -23.28 -18.32 6.41
CA ARG A 70 -22.96 -18.07 7.83
C ARG A 70 -23.66 -16.82 8.37
N ASP A 71 -24.08 -16.88 9.64
CA ASP A 71 -24.55 -15.71 10.40
C ASP A 71 -23.38 -15.01 11.10
N PHE A 72 -23.19 -13.72 10.81
CA PHE A 72 -22.20 -12.89 11.46
C PHE A 72 -22.86 -11.97 12.47
N ARG A 73 -22.47 -12.10 13.74
CA ARG A 73 -22.78 -11.13 14.79
C ARG A 73 -21.49 -10.45 15.23
N LEU A 74 -21.30 -9.21 14.82
CA LEU A 74 -20.06 -8.45 15.06
C LEU A 74 -20.25 -7.50 16.24
N ILE A 75 -19.27 -7.44 17.12
CA ILE A 75 -19.17 -6.43 18.19
C ILE A 75 -18.12 -5.42 17.77
N LEU A 76 -18.55 -4.19 17.50
CA LEU A 76 -17.76 -3.13 16.89
C LEU A 76 -17.55 -1.94 17.85
N HIS A 77 -16.37 -1.36 17.75
CA HIS A 77 -15.93 -0.17 18.49
C HIS A 77 -15.34 0.83 17.49
N PRO A 78 -15.68 2.12 17.54
CA PRO A 78 -15.03 3.12 16.70
C PRO A 78 -13.53 3.14 16.92
N HIS A 79 -12.76 3.10 15.83
CA HIS A 79 -11.31 3.05 15.86
C HIS A 79 -10.70 3.67 14.61
N SER A 80 -9.94 4.76 14.80
CA SER A 80 -9.27 5.51 13.72
C SER A 80 -7.75 5.57 13.93
N SER A 81 -7.12 4.48 14.36
CA SER A 81 -5.71 4.45 14.79
C SER A 81 -4.72 4.86 13.70
N VAL A 82 -5.04 4.61 12.43
CA VAL A 82 -4.17 5.02 11.32
C VAL A 82 -4.27 6.50 10.98
N LEU A 83 -5.20 7.28 11.52
CA LEU A 83 -5.30 8.70 11.19
C LEU A 83 -4.50 9.55 12.18
N HIS A 84 -3.49 10.27 11.69
CA HIS A 84 -2.69 11.20 12.48
C HIS A 84 -3.57 12.29 13.15
N SER A 85 -3.12 12.85 14.27
CA SER A 85 -3.85 13.90 15.00
C SER A 85 -4.10 15.14 14.13
N ASN A 86 -3.11 15.51 13.32
CA ASN A 86 -3.18 16.61 12.35
C ASN A 86 -3.53 16.12 10.93
N PHE A 87 -4.28 15.03 10.80
CA PHE A 87 -4.70 14.50 9.51
C PHE A 87 -5.45 15.54 8.68
N LYS A 88 -5.14 15.62 7.38
CA LYS A 88 -5.86 16.48 6.42
C LYS A 88 -6.07 15.74 5.11
N ALA A 89 -7.28 15.85 4.56
CA ALA A 89 -7.60 15.35 3.21
C ALA A 89 -7.99 16.52 2.30
N TYR A 90 -7.56 16.44 1.05
CA TYR A 90 -7.87 17.44 0.04
C TYR A 90 -8.26 16.77 -1.28
N THR A 91 -9.20 17.39 -2.00
CA THR A 91 -9.32 17.19 -3.44
C THR A 91 -8.59 18.31 -4.19
N VAL A 92 -8.02 17.97 -5.34
CA VAL A 92 -7.19 18.83 -6.19
C VAL A 92 -7.75 18.80 -7.60
N ASP A 93 -8.09 19.96 -8.16
CA ASP A 93 -8.57 20.08 -9.54
C ASP A 93 -7.40 20.16 -10.56
N GLY A 94 -7.73 20.24 -11.85
CA GLY A 94 -6.73 20.25 -12.92
C GLY A 94 -5.80 21.47 -12.91
N ASP A 95 -6.20 22.56 -12.24
CA ASP A 95 -5.41 23.78 -12.06
C ASP A 95 -4.58 23.76 -10.75
N GLY A 96 -4.69 22.69 -9.95
CA GLY A 96 -3.95 22.49 -8.71
C GLY A 96 -4.59 23.14 -7.47
N LYS A 97 -5.83 23.63 -7.57
CA LYS A 97 -6.53 24.26 -6.45
C LYS A 97 -7.02 23.17 -5.49
N LYS A 98 -6.67 23.35 -4.20
CA LYS A 98 -6.97 22.40 -3.13
C LYS A 98 -8.25 22.80 -2.41
N THR A 99 -9.18 21.85 -2.24
CA THR A 99 -10.35 22.02 -1.37
C THR A 99 -10.34 20.96 -0.27
N ILE A 100 -10.69 21.37 0.95
CA ILE A 100 -10.63 20.50 2.14
C ILE A 100 -11.81 19.53 2.11
N VAL A 101 -11.52 18.25 2.37
CA VAL A 101 -12.53 17.21 2.52
C VAL A 101 -12.57 16.78 3.98
N HIS A 102 -13.75 16.84 4.60
CA HIS A 102 -13.93 16.37 5.96
C HIS A 102 -14.15 14.86 5.96
N VAL A 103 -13.37 14.15 6.79
CA VAL A 103 -13.47 12.71 6.97
C VAL A 103 -13.98 12.46 8.38
N ASP A 104 -15.09 11.75 8.48
CA ASP A 104 -15.63 11.34 9.77
C ASP A 104 -14.80 10.18 10.32
N ARG A 105 -14.18 10.38 11.49
CA ARG A 105 -13.34 9.38 12.15
C ARG A 105 -14.18 8.28 12.80
N ASP A 106 -15.46 8.53 13.03
CA ASP A 106 -16.38 7.61 13.72
C ASP A 106 -17.00 6.59 12.76
N ASN A 107 -16.69 6.67 11.45
CA ASN A 107 -17.11 5.69 10.44
C ASN A 107 -16.16 4.49 10.30
N PHE A 108 -15.04 4.49 11.03
CA PHE A 108 -14.07 3.38 11.06
C PHE A 108 -14.22 2.58 12.35
N TYR A 109 -14.31 1.26 12.23
CA TYR A 109 -14.59 0.34 13.33
C TYR A 109 -13.58 -0.79 13.38
N THR A 110 -13.22 -1.18 14.60
CA THR A 110 -12.55 -2.45 14.89
C THR A 110 -13.45 -3.29 15.79
N GLY A 111 -13.29 -4.61 15.76
CA GLY A 111 -14.16 -5.48 16.53
C GLY A 111 -13.79 -6.94 16.45
N ARG A 112 -14.75 -7.77 16.82
CA ARG A 112 -14.66 -9.23 16.78
C ARG A 112 -16.01 -9.84 16.46
N VAL A 113 -15.99 -11.08 15.99
CA VAL A 113 -17.17 -11.92 15.86
C VAL A 113 -17.57 -12.42 17.25
N PHE A 114 -18.86 -12.33 17.58
CA PHE A 114 -19.43 -12.80 18.83
C PHE A 114 -19.19 -14.30 19.00
N GLY A 115 -18.65 -14.71 20.16
CA GLY A 115 -18.31 -16.10 20.44
C GLY A 115 -16.93 -16.56 19.93
N GLU A 116 -16.27 -15.79 19.07
CA GLU A 116 -14.96 -16.14 18.51
C GLU A 116 -13.87 -15.20 19.02
N THR A 117 -13.15 -15.64 20.05
CA THR A 117 -12.16 -14.81 20.75
C THR A 117 -10.91 -14.50 19.94
N MET A 118 -10.59 -15.32 18.94
CA MET A 118 -9.45 -15.13 18.03
C MET A 118 -9.86 -14.51 16.68
N SER A 119 -11.01 -13.85 16.63
CA SER A 119 -11.45 -13.11 15.45
C SER A 119 -11.06 -11.64 15.52
N ASP A 120 -10.80 -11.04 14.36
CA ASP A 120 -10.47 -9.62 14.20
C ASP A 120 -11.31 -9.05 13.07
N VAL A 121 -11.98 -7.94 13.34
CA VAL A 121 -12.89 -7.28 12.39
C VAL A 121 -12.42 -5.85 12.18
N LYS A 122 -12.34 -5.43 10.92
CA LYS A 122 -12.06 -4.04 10.53
C LYS A 122 -13.06 -3.62 9.47
N LEU A 123 -13.92 -2.66 9.81
CA LEU A 123 -14.98 -2.19 8.93
C LEU A 123 -14.96 -0.66 8.81
N HIS A 124 -15.22 -0.19 7.60
CA HIS A 124 -15.67 1.16 7.32
C HIS A 124 -17.15 1.09 6.98
N ILE A 125 -17.97 1.88 7.66
CA ILE A 125 -19.43 1.94 7.45
C ILE A 125 -19.79 3.38 7.12
N ASP A 126 -20.32 3.60 5.91
CA ASP A 126 -20.74 4.91 5.43
C ASP A 126 -22.03 4.76 4.64
N ASP A 127 -23.05 5.58 4.97
CA ASP A 127 -24.40 5.51 4.39
C ASP A 127 -25.00 4.09 4.30
N GLY A 128 -24.73 3.25 5.31
CA GLY A 128 -25.21 1.86 5.38
C GLY A 128 -24.42 0.86 4.53
N VAL A 129 -23.46 1.32 3.72
CA VAL A 129 -22.55 0.45 2.97
C VAL A 129 -21.35 0.11 3.83
N ILE A 130 -21.04 -1.18 3.91
CA ILE A 130 -19.89 -1.71 4.61
C ILE A 130 -18.78 -1.96 3.61
N THR A 131 -17.56 -1.57 3.97
CA THR A 131 -16.33 -2.05 3.34
C THR A 131 -15.42 -2.55 4.42
N GLY A 132 -14.92 -3.77 4.33
CA GLY A 132 -14.05 -4.28 5.38
C GLY A 132 -13.71 -5.73 5.28
N ILE A 133 -13.05 -6.21 6.34
CA ILE A 133 -12.52 -7.56 6.42
C ILE A 133 -12.86 -8.17 7.79
N ILE A 134 -13.17 -9.46 7.78
CA ILE A 134 -13.47 -10.25 8.96
C ILE A 134 -12.52 -11.44 8.95
N HIS A 135 -11.56 -11.43 9.88
CA HIS A 135 -10.66 -12.53 10.11
C HIS A 135 -11.26 -13.44 11.18
N THR A 136 -11.31 -14.72 10.87
CA THR A 136 -11.65 -15.80 11.80
C THR A 136 -10.52 -16.83 11.80
N PRO A 137 -10.47 -17.77 12.75
CA PRO A 137 -9.41 -18.77 12.79
C PRO A 137 -9.30 -19.61 11.51
N ASP A 138 -10.44 -19.87 10.85
CA ASP A 138 -10.52 -20.79 9.72
C ASP A 138 -10.54 -20.06 8.35
N GLU A 139 -10.94 -18.79 8.30
CA GLU A 139 -11.19 -18.09 7.05
C GLU A 139 -11.13 -16.57 7.21
N THR A 140 -10.86 -15.88 6.11
CA THR A 140 -10.93 -14.42 6.00
C THR A 140 -11.99 -14.00 4.98
N TYR A 141 -12.96 -13.22 5.42
CA TYR A 141 -14.07 -12.73 4.61
C TYR A 141 -13.87 -11.26 4.25
N HIS A 142 -14.11 -10.92 2.99
CA HIS A 142 -14.05 -9.56 2.48
C HIS A 142 -15.44 -9.07 2.14
N ILE A 143 -15.69 -7.79 2.41
CA ILE A 143 -16.93 -7.09 2.07
C ILE A 143 -16.53 -5.83 1.30
N GLU A 144 -17.04 -5.69 0.09
CA GLU A 144 -16.78 -4.54 -0.76
C GLU A 144 -18.05 -4.04 -1.46
N PRO A 145 -18.16 -2.75 -1.78
CA PRO A 145 -19.23 -2.24 -2.62
C PRO A 145 -19.29 -2.97 -3.97
N SER A 146 -20.49 -3.37 -4.37
CA SER A 146 -20.71 -4.19 -5.56
C SER A 146 -20.31 -3.49 -6.86
N TRP A 147 -20.52 -2.16 -6.95
CA TRP A 147 -20.24 -1.34 -8.14
C TRP A 147 -18.78 -1.43 -8.62
N ARG A 148 -17.83 -1.82 -7.74
CA ARG A 148 -16.43 -2.03 -8.14
C ARG A 148 -16.27 -3.20 -9.10
N HIS A 149 -17.14 -4.20 -8.99
CA HIS A 149 -17.03 -5.48 -9.66
C HIS A 149 -18.20 -5.78 -10.60
N LEU A 150 -19.35 -5.12 -10.36
CA LEU A 150 -20.61 -5.37 -11.04
C LEU A 150 -21.15 -4.04 -11.61
N PRO A 151 -21.02 -3.78 -12.92
CA PRO A 151 -21.28 -2.47 -13.53
C PRO A 151 -22.77 -2.02 -13.53
N ASP A 152 -23.71 -2.87 -13.11
CA ASP A 152 -25.16 -2.61 -13.19
C ASP A 152 -25.90 -2.74 -11.84
N GLN A 153 -25.17 -2.75 -10.72
CA GLN A 153 -25.79 -2.88 -9.38
C GLN A 153 -26.22 -1.53 -8.80
N GLN A 154 -27.31 -1.56 -8.02
CA GLN A 154 -27.84 -0.37 -7.32
C GLN A 154 -26.89 0.10 -6.21
N ASP A 155 -26.93 1.40 -5.94
CA ASP A 155 -26.31 1.98 -4.74
C ASP A 155 -26.79 1.23 -3.48
N GLY A 156 -25.90 1.03 -2.51
CA GLY A 156 -26.25 0.33 -1.26
C GLY A 156 -26.02 -1.19 -1.28
N THR A 157 -25.60 -1.76 -2.42
CA THR A 157 -25.28 -3.19 -2.52
C THR A 157 -23.78 -3.46 -2.37
N MET A 158 -23.45 -4.62 -1.81
CA MET A 158 -22.09 -5.09 -1.55
C MET A 158 -21.91 -6.49 -2.09
N ILE A 159 -20.67 -6.86 -2.38
CA ILE A 159 -20.26 -8.24 -2.57
C ILE A 159 -19.50 -8.72 -1.34
N THR A 160 -19.63 -10.02 -1.09
CA THR A 160 -18.93 -10.71 0.00
C THR A 160 -18.30 -11.98 -0.54
N TYR A 161 -17.02 -12.20 -0.23
CA TYR A 161 -16.28 -13.37 -0.71
C TYR A 161 -15.25 -13.83 0.31
N ARG A 162 -14.81 -15.09 0.19
CA ARG A 162 -13.76 -15.68 1.03
C ARG A 162 -12.41 -15.46 0.39
N SER A 163 -11.36 -15.36 1.19
CA SER A 163 -9.99 -15.27 0.68
C SER A 163 -9.59 -16.54 -0.09
N SER A 164 -10.08 -17.70 0.35
CA SER A 164 -9.90 -18.99 -0.35
C SER A 164 -10.58 -19.10 -1.72
N ASP A 165 -11.56 -18.23 -1.99
CA ASP A 165 -12.28 -18.16 -3.26
C ASP A 165 -11.57 -17.26 -4.29
N ILE A 166 -10.53 -16.52 -3.89
CA ILE A 166 -9.76 -15.68 -4.81
C ILE A 166 -8.94 -16.56 -5.76
N ARG A 167 -8.97 -16.21 -7.05
CA ARG A 167 -8.17 -16.82 -8.11
C ARG A 167 -6.95 -15.95 -8.34
N PHE A 168 -5.82 -16.39 -7.80
CA PHE A 168 -4.55 -15.73 -8.05
C PHE A 168 -4.10 -15.98 -9.49
N SER A 169 -3.72 -14.92 -10.20
CA SER A 169 -3.23 -14.97 -11.58
C SER A 169 -2.02 -15.90 -11.76
N TRP A 170 -1.24 -16.11 -10.71
CA TRP A 170 -0.05 -16.98 -10.69
C TRP A 170 -0.32 -18.43 -10.28
N ALA A 171 -1.54 -18.80 -9.88
CA ALA A 171 -1.85 -20.17 -9.45
C ALA A 171 -1.78 -21.21 -10.58
N HIS A 172 -1.80 -20.77 -11.84
CA HIS A 172 -1.70 -21.62 -13.04
C HIS A 172 -0.40 -21.41 -13.83
N ALA A 173 0.56 -20.66 -13.29
CA ALA A 173 1.88 -20.54 -13.90
C ALA A 173 2.60 -21.89 -13.77
N ASN A 174 2.70 -22.63 -14.87
CA ASN A 174 3.44 -23.89 -14.94
C ASN A 174 4.93 -23.62 -14.65
N GLY A 175 5.36 -23.78 -13.40
CA GLY A 175 6.78 -23.84 -13.02
C GLY A 175 7.48 -22.51 -12.78
N SER A 176 6.95 -21.37 -13.24
CA SER A 176 7.49 -20.06 -12.87
C SER A 176 6.88 -19.59 -11.55
N ARG A 177 7.73 -19.36 -10.54
CA ARG A 177 7.30 -18.71 -9.29
C ARG A 177 6.76 -17.32 -9.65
N PRO A 178 5.69 -16.83 -9.00
CA PRO A 178 5.28 -15.44 -9.18
C PRO A 178 6.48 -14.52 -8.94
N ARG A 179 6.71 -13.55 -9.83
CA ARG A 179 7.68 -12.48 -9.61
C ARG A 179 7.18 -11.61 -8.46
N VAL A 180 7.47 -12.02 -7.23
CA VAL A 180 7.19 -11.26 -6.02
C VAL A 180 8.42 -10.42 -5.72
N CYS A 181 8.25 -9.10 -5.66
CA CYS A 181 9.26 -8.09 -5.31
C CYS A 181 10.68 -8.34 -5.86
N GLY A 182 10.98 -7.87 -7.08
CA GLY A 182 12.32 -7.94 -7.68
C GLY A 182 13.12 -6.64 -7.53
N TYR A 183 14.44 -6.74 -7.44
CA TYR A 183 15.35 -5.60 -7.43
C TYR A 183 15.76 -5.20 -8.86
N VAL A 184 15.42 -3.98 -9.26
CA VAL A 184 15.74 -3.45 -10.60
C VAL A 184 16.88 -2.44 -10.50
N LYS A 185 18.05 -2.77 -11.07
CA LYS A 185 19.19 -1.84 -11.13
C LYS A 185 18.96 -0.72 -12.16
N GLU A 186 19.45 0.48 -11.83
CA GLU A 186 19.57 1.58 -12.78
C GLU A 186 20.61 1.22 -13.86
N GLY A 187 20.23 1.31 -15.13
CA GLY A 187 21.16 1.19 -16.27
C GLY A 187 21.22 -0.16 -16.99
N GLN A 188 20.48 -1.19 -16.57
CA GLN A 188 20.20 -2.36 -17.41
C GLN A 188 18.83 -2.15 -18.07
N GLU A 189 18.87 -1.89 -19.38
CA GLU A 189 17.71 -2.00 -20.26
C GLU A 189 17.14 -3.41 -20.10
N LEU A 190 15.81 -3.52 -20.11
CA LEU A 190 15.09 -4.79 -20.03
C LEU A 190 15.33 -5.54 -21.35
N GLU A 191 16.55 -6.03 -21.57
CA GLU A 191 16.78 -7.09 -22.54
C GLU A 191 16.23 -8.40 -21.94
N GLU A 192 15.41 -9.05 -22.75
CA GLU A 192 14.60 -10.22 -22.42
C GLU A 192 15.48 -11.45 -22.16
N ASP A 193 16.03 -11.58 -20.95
CA ASP A 193 16.62 -12.85 -20.51
C ASP A 193 15.66 -13.55 -19.54
N ASP A 194 14.81 -14.42 -20.11
CA ASP A 194 13.91 -15.37 -19.46
C ASP A 194 14.67 -16.49 -18.72
N ASP A 195 15.59 -16.15 -17.81
CA ASP A 195 16.18 -17.12 -16.88
C ASP A 195 15.96 -16.71 -15.42
N ASP A 196 14.82 -17.13 -14.90
CA ASP A 196 14.40 -16.93 -13.50
C ASP A 196 15.41 -17.50 -12.49
N SER A 197 16.27 -18.46 -12.88
CA SER A 197 17.30 -19.01 -12.00
C SER A 197 18.48 -18.06 -11.80
N TYR A 198 18.78 -17.20 -12.76
CA TYR A 198 19.97 -16.34 -12.71
C TYR A 198 19.74 -15.11 -11.82
N ASN A 199 18.52 -14.55 -11.84
CA ASN A 199 18.14 -13.40 -11.02
C ASN A 199 18.07 -13.74 -9.51
N ASP A 200 17.52 -14.89 -9.13
CA ASP A 200 17.44 -15.34 -7.72
C ASP A 200 18.85 -15.56 -7.11
N ILE A 201 19.78 -16.09 -7.92
CA ILE A 201 21.19 -16.25 -7.53
C ILE A 201 21.90 -14.89 -7.43
N LEU A 202 21.58 -13.93 -8.30
CA LEU A 202 22.14 -12.58 -8.27
C LEU A 202 21.64 -11.75 -7.08
N GLU A 203 20.36 -11.87 -6.72
CA GLU A 203 19.78 -11.25 -5.53
C GLU A 203 20.39 -11.86 -4.27
N THR A 204 20.41 -13.18 -4.15
CA THR A 204 21.01 -13.88 -2.98
C THR A 204 22.50 -13.52 -2.82
N LYS A 205 23.27 -13.49 -3.92
CA LYS A 205 24.70 -13.10 -3.88
C LYS A 205 24.89 -11.62 -3.53
N GLN A 206 23.96 -10.74 -3.92
CA GLN A 206 24.05 -9.32 -3.60
C GLN A 206 23.62 -9.02 -2.17
N GLU A 207 22.55 -9.65 -1.67
CA GLU A 207 22.17 -9.57 -0.26
C GLU A 207 23.28 -10.10 0.64
N GLN A 208 23.86 -11.25 0.28
CA GLN A 208 25.01 -11.80 0.98
C GLN A 208 26.23 -10.87 0.90
N SER A 209 26.56 -10.34 -0.29
CA SER A 209 27.68 -9.39 -0.46
C SER A 209 27.49 -8.07 0.28
N GLU A 210 26.26 -7.53 0.32
CA GLU A 210 25.92 -6.35 1.10
C GLU A 210 26.09 -6.65 2.58
N LYS A 211 25.53 -7.76 3.07
CA LYS A 211 25.64 -8.21 4.46
C LYS A 211 27.10 -8.46 4.88
N ASP A 212 27.89 -9.06 4.00
CA ASP A 212 29.31 -9.32 4.19
C ASP A 212 30.11 -7.99 4.22
N LYS A 213 29.79 -7.02 3.37
CA LYS A 213 30.39 -5.67 3.41
C LYS A 213 30.05 -4.90 4.69
N TYR A 214 28.86 -5.10 5.25
CA TYR A 214 28.52 -4.56 6.57
C TYR A 214 29.31 -5.23 7.69
N LEU A 215 29.50 -6.55 7.60
CA LEU A 215 30.29 -7.32 8.56
C LEU A 215 31.79 -6.96 8.48
N GLU A 216 32.37 -6.78 7.29
CA GLU A 216 33.75 -6.34 7.08
C GLU A 216 34.01 -4.92 7.59
N ASN A 217 33.09 -3.97 7.34
CA ASN A 217 33.21 -2.60 7.88
C ASN A 217 33.15 -2.55 9.42
N THR A 218 32.66 -3.62 10.05
CA THR A 218 32.65 -3.75 11.51
C THR A 218 33.96 -4.38 12.05
N GLN A 219 34.77 -4.99 11.19
CA GLN A 219 36.04 -5.65 11.53
C GLN A 219 37.29 -4.89 11.03
N GLY A 220 37.16 -3.97 10.07
CA GLY A 220 38.25 -3.22 9.42
C GLY A 220 38.96 -2.13 10.24
N ALA A 221 38.99 -2.20 11.56
CA ALA A 221 39.77 -1.28 12.41
C ALA A 221 41.04 -1.94 13.00
N GLN A 222 41.66 -2.83 12.25
CA GLN A 222 43.00 -3.38 12.53
C GLN A 222 43.84 -3.34 11.26
N HIS A 223 44.46 -2.20 10.98
CA HIS A 223 45.63 -2.15 10.11
C HIS A 223 46.87 -1.90 10.98
N GLU A 224 47.84 -2.79 10.80
CA GLU A 224 49.14 -2.86 11.47
C GLU A 224 49.90 -1.53 11.37
N ALA A 225 50.28 -0.98 12.51
CA ALA A 225 51.30 0.05 12.58
C ALA A 225 52.68 -0.62 12.70
N VAL A 226 53.54 -0.36 11.72
CA VAL A 226 54.97 -0.68 11.74
C VAL A 226 55.61 -0.06 12.99
N ILE A 227 56.32 -0.88 13.78
CA ILE A 227 57.02 -0.46 15.00
C ILE A 227 58.44 -0.02 14.65
N PRO A 228 58.87 1.21 14.97
CA PRO A 228 60.27 1.49 15.31
C PRO A 228 60.41 1.45 16.84
N GLN A 229 61.35 0.64 17.33
CA GLN A 229 61.72 0.55 18.74
C GLN A 229 62.35 1.88 19.21
N PHE A 230 61.75 2.51 20.22
CA PHE A 230 62.46 3.36 21.19
C PHE A 230 61.77 3.25 22.55
N GLU A 231 62.60 3.15 23.59
CA GLU A 231 62.24 2.94 24.99
C GLU A 231 61.71 4.23 25.66
N ASP A 232 60.86 3.99 26.65
CA ASP A 232 60.84 4.63 27.98
C ASP A 232 59.74 5.65 28.39
N GLU A 233 59.27 5.39 29.62
CA GLU A 233 58.49 6.12 30.64
C GLU A 233 57.20 6.93 30.32
N GLY A 234 56.08 6.44 30.87
CA GLY A 234 55.13 7.27 31.63
C GLY A 234 53.79 7.69 30.98
N ALA A 235 52.68 7.38 31.69
CA ALA A 235 51.31 7.97 31.62
C ALA A 235 50.24 7.29 30.72
N PRO A 236 48.94 7.58 30.93
CA PRO A 236 48.03 6.87 31.83
C PRO A 236 47.06 5.93 31.10
N ASN A 237 46.47 5.00 31.86
CA ASN A 237 45.59 3.93 31.41
C ASN A 237 44.22 4.45 30.92
N TYR A 238 44.10 4.82 29.64
CA TYR A 238 42.79 5.00 29.02
C TYR A 238 42.21 3.63 28.68
N LYS A 239 41.33 3.11 29.55
CA LYS A 239 40.40 2.03 29.17
C LYS A 239 39.64 2.49 27.93
N ARG A 240 39.98 1.93 26.77
CA ARG A 240 39.19 2.05 25.55
C ARG A 240 37.88 1.30 25.79
N VAL A 241 36.87 2.00 26.30
CA VAL A 241 35.50 1.51 26.31
C VAL A 241 35.09 1.37 24.85
N LYS A 242 34.93 0.12 24.41
CA LYS A 242 34.30 -0.21 23.14
C LYS A 242 32.88 0.37 23.22
N ARG A 243 32.60 1.48 22.52
CA ARG A 243 31.24 1.97 22.31
C ARG A 243 30.59 1.13 21.21
N GLN A 244 30.42 -0.16 21.48
CA GLN A 244 29.41 -0.95 20.79
C GLN A 244 28.23 -0.96 21.75
N SER A 245 27.16 -0.28 21.36
CA SER A 245 25.96 -0.16 22.18
C SER A 245 25.31 -1.54 22.28
N ASP A 246 25.51 -2.23 23.39
CA ASP A 246 24.56 -3.21 23.96
C ASP A 246 23.27 -2.48 24.38
N TYR A 247 22.76 -1.58 23.53
CA TYR A 247 21.52 -0.90 23.75
C TYR A 247 20.46 -1.79 23.15
N GLU A 248 19.70 -2.45 24.02
CA GLU A 248 18.38 -2.97 23.70
C GLU A 248 17.59 -1.83 23.02
N TYR A 249 17.59 -1.81 21.69
CA TYR A 249 17.01 -0.72 20.91
C TYR A 249 15.50 -0.87 20.99
N THR A 250 14.88 -0.26 22.00
CA THR A 250 13.45 -0.05 22.05
C THR A 250 13.13 1.16 21.17
N PRO A 251 12.54 0.99 19.96
CA PRO A 251 12.28 2.12 19.08
C PRO A 251 11.28 3.07 19.75
N THR A 252 11.67 4.33 19.97
CA THR A 252 10.79 5.35 20.59
C THR A 252 9.84 5.99 19.59
N LYS A 253 10.11 5.84 18.29
CA LYS A 253 9.29 6.32 17.17
C LYS A 253 8.93 5.16 16.26
N THR A 254 7.76 4.59 16.47
CA THR A 254 7.27 3.39 15.76
C THR A 254 6.23 3.69 14.69
N ARG A 255 5.97 4.96 14.39
CA ARG A 255 4.91 5.39 13.44
C ARG A 255 5.52 6.19 12.29
N CYS A 256 5.41 5.66 11.08
CA CYS A 256 5.82 6.29 9.84
C CYS A 256 4.67 7.15 9.28
N PRO A 257 4.76 8.50 9.29
CA PRO A 257 3.73 9.36 8.72
C PRO A 257 3.69 9.30 7.20
N LEU A 258 2.55 8.94 6.63
CA LEU A 258 2.33 8.79 5.20
C LEU A 258 1.67 10.01 4.56
N LEU A 259 2.09 10.33 3.33
CA LEU A 259 1.32 11.07 2.34
C LEU A 259 0.76 10.07 1.34
N LEU A 260 -0.56 10.03 1.18
CA LEU A 260 -1.21 9.24 0.13
C LEU A 260 -1.69 10.19 -0.96
N VAL A 261 -1.39 9.85 -2.21
CA VAL A 261 -1.82 10.60 -3.39
C VAL A 261 -2.58 9.66 -4.30
N ALA A 262 -3.81 10.00 -4.66
CA ALA A 262 -4.57 9.33 -5.70
C ALA A 262 -4.59 10.22 -6.94
N ASP A 263 -4.19 9.68 -8.08
CA ASP A 263 -4.33 10.38 -9.36
C ASP A 263 -5.78 10.38 -9.86
N TYR A 264 -6.03 11.11 -10.95
CA TYR A 264 -7.36 11.26 -11.53
C TYR A 264 -7.94 9.92 -12.02
N ARG A 265 -7.08 8.98 -12.42
CA ARG A 265 -7.49 7.64 -12.89
C ARG A 265 -7.96 6.79 -11.73
N PHE A 266 -7.20 6.75 -10.64
CA PHE A 266 -7.61 6.09 -9.40
C PHE A 266 -8.89 6.70 -8.84
N PHE A 267 -9.03 8.03 -8.88
CA PHE A 267 -10.26 8.71 -8.49
C PHE A 267 -11.47 8.25 -9.33
N GLN A 268 -11.32 8.20 -10.66
CA GLN A 268 -12.38 7.78 -11.58
C GLN A 268 -12.73 6.31 -11.41
N GLU A 269 -11.71 5.45 -11.43
CA GLU A 269 -11.88 4.01 -11.46
C GLU A 269 -12.11 3.48 -10.04
N MET A 270 -11.13 3.56 -9.16
CA MET A 270 -11.22 2.99 -7.80
C MET A 270 -12.12 3.78 -6.86
N GLY A 271 -12.34 5.06 -7.16
CA GLY A 271 -13.18 5.97 -6.39
C GLY A 271 -14.59 6.18 -6.92
N ALA A 272 -14.96 5.64 -8.09
CA ALA A 272 -16.20 5.96 -8.80
C ALA A 272 -16.43 7.48 -8.98
N SER A 273 -15.35 8.24 -9.19
CA SER A 273 -15.39 9.70 -9.23
C SER A 273 -15.99 10.35 -7.97
N ASN A 274 -15.91 9.68 -6.82
CA ASN A 274 -16.38 10.17 -5.53
C ASN A 274 -15.22 10.28 -4.54
N THR A 275 -14.97 11.51 -4.09
CA THR A 275 -13.81 11.80 -3.25
C THR A 275 -13.87 11.13 -1.87
N LYS A 276 -15.06 11.05 -1.26
CA LYS A 276 -15.23 10.38 0.05
C LYS A 276 -14.93 8.90 -0.08
N THR A 277 -15.51 8.27 -1.10
CA THR A 277 -15.27 6.86 -1.43
C THR A 277 -13.79 6.57 -1.65
N THR A 278 -13.09 7.41 -2.43
CA THR A 278 -11.64 7.29 -2.65
C THR A 278 -10.86 7.38 -1.33
N ILE A 279 -11.14 8.39 -0.50
CA ILE A 279 -10.43 8.60 0.76
C ILE A 279 -10.67 7.44 1.72
N SER A 280 -11.90 7.00 1.90
CA SER A 280 -12.23 5.88 2.79
C SER A 280 -11.58 4.58 2.35
N TYR A 281 -11.50 4.34 1.04
CA TYR A 281 -10.77 3.20 0.48
C TYR A 281 -9.27 3.26 0.82
N LEU A 282 -8.62 4.41 0.61
CA LEU A 282 -7.20 4.60 0.96
C LEU A 282 -6.93 4.38 2.46
N ILE A 283 -7.82 4.88 3.32
CA ILE A 283 -7.69 4.70 4.78
C ILE A 283 -7.80 3.22 5.15
N SER A 284 -8.79 2.51 4.60
CA SER A 284 -9.00 1.07 4.81
C SER A 284 -7.79 0.26 4.33
N LEU A 285 -7.21 0.61 3.18
CA LEU A 285 -6.02 -0.06 2.65
C LEU A 285 -4.83 0.09 3.59
N ILE A 286 -4.54 1.31 4.05
CA ILE A 286 -3.43 1.54 4.98
C ILE A 286 -3.69 0.91 6.35
N ASP A 287 -4.94 0.82 6.82
CA ASP A 287 -5.25 0.13 8.07
C ASP A 287 -4.96 -1.38 8.01
N ARG A 288 -5.14 -2.02 6.85
CA ARG A 288 -4.72 -3.41 6.62
C ARG A 288 -3.19 -3.54 6.63
N VAL A 289 -2.49 -2.67 5.90
CA VAL A 289 -1.01 -2.65 5.87
C VAL A 289 -0.41 -2.37 7.25
N HIS A 290 -1.01 -1.44 8.00
CA HIS A 290 -0.58 -1.12 9.37
C HIS A 290 -0.63 -2.34 10.27
N LYS A 291 -1.70 -3.14 10.19
CA LYS A 291 -1.86 -4.35 10.99
C LYS A 291 -0.70 -5.33 10.77
N ILE A 292 -0.36 -5.58 9.50
CA ILE A 292 0.75 -6.47 9.13
C ILE A 292 2.03 -6.02 9.83
N TYR A 293 2.46 -4.77 9.61
CA TYR A 293 3.71 -4.23 10.17
C TYR A 293 3.72 -4.15 11.69
N ASN A 294 2.55 -3.91 12.31
CA ASN A 294 2.42 -3.78 13.75
C ASN A 294 2.55 -5.12 14.46
N ASP A 295 2.04 -6.18 13.83
CA ASP A 295 2.04 -7.53 14.38
C ASP A 295 3.32 -8.29 14.02
N THR A 296 4.08 -7.84 13.01
CA THR A 296 5.40 -8.37 12.68
C THR A 296 6.41 -8.12 13.80
N VAL A 297 7.15 -9.16 14.16
CA VAL A 297 8.33 -9.10 15.03
C VAL A 297 9.57 -9.03 14.14
N TRP A 298 10.34 -7.96 14.28
CA TRP A 298 11.52 -7.65 13.49
C TRP A 298 12.78 -8.10 14.24
N GLN A 299 13.53 -9.05 13.67
CA GLN A 299 14.72 -9.64 14.28
C GLN A 299 15.88 -9.67 13.27
N ASP A 300 17.01 -9.06 13.61
CA ASP A 300 18.23 -9.11 12.78
C ASP A 300 18.96 -10.46 12.91
N ARG A 301 18.89 -11.07 14.08
CA ARG A 301 19.51 -12.37 14.39
C ARG A 301 18.60 -13.18 15.32
N GLN A 302 18.70 -14.51 15.23
CA GLN A 302 17.88 -15.44 16.00
C GLN A 302 18.19 -15.42 17.51
N ASP A 303 19.33 -14.87 17.92
CA ASP A 303 19.79 -14.78 19.31
C ASP A 303 19.40 -13.47 20.01
N MET A 304 18.71 -12.55 19.32
CA MET A 304 18.29 -11.25 19.85
C MET A 304 16.77 -11.16 19.96
N ASP A 305 16.30 -10.55 21.05
CA ASP A 305 14.91 -10.16 21.17
C ASP A 305 14.57 -9.12 20.09
N GLY A 306 13.56 -9.43 19.29
CA GLY A 306 13.11 -8.55 18.20
C GLY A 306 12.30 -7.36 18.70
N PHE A 307 12.16 -6.34 17.85
CA PHE A 307 11.23 -5.25 18.11
C PHE A 307 9.90 -5.46 17.38
N LYS A 308 8.81 -4.93 17.93
CA LYS A 308 7.46 -5.05 17.38
C LYS A 308 6.71 -3.73 17.45
N GLY A 309 5.52 -3.71 16.87
CA GLY A 309 4.65 -2.55 16.96
C GLY A 309 5.09 -1.41 16.04
N MET A 310 5.80 -1.69 14.95
CA MET A 310 6.06 -0.73 13.88
C MET A 310 4.80 -0.49 13.05
N GLY A 311 4.64 0.67 12.45
CA GLY A 311 3.43 0.90 11.67
C GLY A 311 3.35 2.28 11.05
N PHE A 312 2.17 2.59 10.55
CA PHE A 312 1.93 3.78 9.74
C PHE A 312 0.87 4.66 10.37
N VAL A 313 0.96 5.95 10.08
CA VAL A 313 -0.12 6.91 10.32
C VAL A 313 -0.30 7.77 9.08
N ILE A 314 -1.52 7.94 8.61
CA ILE A 314 -1.87 8.81 7.50
C ILE A 314 -1.86 10.24 8.01
N LYS A 315 -0.89 11.03 7.53
CA LYS A 315 -0.76 12.45 7.86
C LYS A 315 -1.51 13.31 6.86
N LYS A 316 -1.53 12.91 5.59
CA LYS A 316 -2.22 13.67 4.53
C LYS A 316 -2.70 12.77 3.39
N ILE A 317 -3.88 13.08 2.85
CA ILE A 317 -4.40 12.49 1.61
C ILE A 317 -4.63 13.61 0.58
N LEU A 318 -4.19 13.36 -0.65
CA LEU A 318 -4.48 14.18 -1.83
C LEU A 318 -5.20 13.32 -2.86
N VAL A 319 -6.38 13.74 -3.29
CA VAL A 319 -7.11 13.11 -4.39
C VAL A 319 -7.18 14.10 -5.55
N HIS A 320 -6.61 13.75 -6.69
CA HIS A 320 -6.80 14.55 -7.90
C HIS A 320 -8.13 14.19 -8.54
N SER A 321 -9.05 15.14 -8.67
CA SER A 321 -10.34 14.89 -9.33
C SER A 321 -10.27 15.01 -10.85
N GLU A 322 -9.23 15.68 -11.35
CA GLU A 322 -9.01 15.98 -12.77
C GLU A 322 -7.52 15.81 -13.12
N PRO A 323 -7.19 15.55 -14.38
CA PRO A 323 -5.80 15.54 -14.81
C PRO A 323 -5.16 16.93 -14.68
N THR A 324 -3.92 16.97 -14.21
CA THR A 324 -3.18 18.22 -14.05
C THR A 324 -2.84 18.82 -15.40
N ARG A 325 -3.17 20.10 -15.58
CA ARG A 325 -2.81 20.86 -16.78
C ARG A 325 -1.34 21.25 -16.70
N VAL A 326 -0.56 20.78 -17.67
CA VAL A 326 0.88 21.06 -17.77
C VAL A 326 1.16 22.05 -18.89
N ARG A 327 2.18 22.90 -18.70
CA ARG A 327 2.69 23.77 -19.77
C ARG A 327 3.64 22.97 -20.66
N GLY A 328 3.90 23.46 -21.87
CA GLY A 328 4.81 22.80 -22.80
C GLY A 328 6.21 22.59 -22.19
N GLY A 329 6.70 21.36 -22.19
CA GLY A 329 8.01 20.98 -21.65
C GLY A 329 8.03 20.54 -20.19
N GLU A 330 6.91 20.69 -19.46
CA GLU A 330 6.77 20.18 -18.09
C GLU A 330 6.09 18.80 -18.09
N ALA A 331 6.44 17.97 -17.12
CA ALA A 331 5.80 16.68 -16.88
C ALA A 331 5.27 16.63 -15.45
N HIS A 332 4.04 16.14 -15.28
CA HIS A 332 3.42 15.96 -13.98
C HIS A 332 2.84 14.54 -13.89
N TYR A 333 3.00 13.87 -12.75
CA TYR A 333 2.59 12.46 -12.58
C TYR A 333 1.08 12.26 -12.83
N ASN A 334 0.26 13.28 -12.58
CA ASN A 334 -1.20 13.30 -12.78
C ASN A 334 -1.63 13.91 -14.15
N MET A 335 -0.74 14.08 -15.13
CA MET A 335 -1.12 14.60 -16.45
C MET A 335 -1.83 13.55 -17.33
N VAL A 336 -2.58 13.99 -18.33
CA VAL A 336 -3.10 13.08 -19.36
C VAL A 336 -1.95 12.51 -20.16
N ARG A 337 -1.74 11.21 -20.02
CA ARG A 337 -0.77 10.44 -20.80
C ARG A 337 -1.27 9.01 -20.93
N GLU A 338 -1.23 8.46 -22.14
CA GLU A 338 -1.77 7.13 -22.43
C GLU A 338 -0.91 6.03 -21.82
N LYS A 339 0.42 6.15 -21.96
CA LYS A 339 1.40 5.20 -21.42
C LYS A 339 2.46 5.90 -20.59
N TRP A 340 2.71 5.37 -19.40
CA TRP A 340 3.81 5.73 -18.53
C TRP A 340 4.81 4.58 -18.46
N ASP A 341 6.09 4.90 -18.65
CA ASP A 341 7.14 4.04 -18.12
C ASP A 341 7.11 4.17 -16.58
N VAL A 342 7.08 3.04 -15.88
CA VAL A 342 6.94 2.99 -14.41
C VAL A 342 8.09 3.69 -13.70
N ARG A 343 9.33 3.60 -14.22
CA ARG A 343 10.50 4.30 -13.65
C ARG A 343 10.38 5.80 -13.86
N ASN A 344 9.96 6.23 -15.06
CA ASN A 344 9.77 7.66 -15.35
C ASN A 344 8.62 8.26 -14.51
N LEU A 345 7.52 7.52 -14.30
CA LEU A 345 6.44 7.97 -13.43
C LEU A 345 6.92 8.14 -11.99
N LEU A 346 7.69 7.18 -11.46
CA LEU A 346 8.30 7.27 -10.14
C LEU A 346 9.26 8.47 -10.04
N GLU A 347 10.07 8.73 -11.07
CA GLU A 347 10.97 9.89 -11.13
C GLU A 347 10.18 11.20 -11.14
N VAL A 348 9.12 11.32 -11.95
CA VAL A 348 8.30 12.54 -12.01
C VAL A 348 7.58 12.77 -10.68
N PHE A 349 7.08 11.72 -10.02
CA PHE A 349 6.44 11.83 -8.72
C PHE A 349 7.45 12.20 -7.62
N SER A 350 8.69 11.74 -7.69
CA SER A 350 9.71 12.03 -6.66
C SER A 350 10.21 13.48 -6.64
N ARG A 351 9.97 14.25 -7.72
CA ARG A 351 10.36 15.67 -7.83
C ARG A 351 9.59 16.62 -6.89
N GLU A 352 8.47 16.18 -6.32
CA GLU A 352 7.63 17.02 -5.45
C GLU A 352 8.32 17.28 -4.10
N TYR A 353 8.73 18.53 -3.87
CA TYR A 353 9.49 18.93 -2.68
C TYR A 353 8.75 18.70 -1.36
N SER A 354 7.41 18.69 -1.37
CA SER A 354 6.60 18.48 -0.17
C SER A 354 6.68 17.05 0.40
N HIS A 355 7.25 16.08 -0.33
CA HIS A 355 7.42 14.70 0.14
C HIS A 355 8.37 14.57 1.34
N LYS A 356 9.31 15.51 1.51
CA LYS A 356 10.27 15.55 2.64
C LYS A 356 9.59 15.67 4.01
N ASP A 357 8.35 16.15 4.07
CA ASP A 357 7.62 16.36 5.33
C ASP A 357 6.95 15.07 5.86
N PHE A 358 7.12 13.98 5.13
CA PHE A 358 6.54 12.66 5.40
C PHE A 358 7.64 11.62 5.52
N CYS A 359 7.34 10.49 6.15
CA CYS A 359 8.23 9.34 6.16
C CYS A 359 8.21 8.64 4.80
N LEU A 360 7.03 8.54 4.16
CA LEU A 360 6.85 7.98 2.82
C LEU A 360 5.70 8.69 2.11
N ALA A 361 5.90 9.03 0.84
CA ALA A 361 4.85 9.45 -0.08
C ALA A 361 4.48 8.30 -1.03
N HIS A 362 3.19 8.04 -1.18
CA HIS A 362 2.69 6.90 -1.95
C HIS A 362 1.66 7.35 -2.98
N LEU A 363 1.91 7.07 -4.26
CA LEU A 363 0.98 7.35 -5.37
C LEU A 363 0.18 6.09 -5.71
N PHE A 364 -1.14 6.24 -5.74
CA PHE A 364 -2.08 5.24 -6.22
C PHE A 364 -2.61 5.67 -7.60
N THR A 365 -2.61 4.73 -8.54
CA THR A 365 -3.07 4.93 -9.93
C THR A 365 -3.73 3.67 -10.47
N ASP A 366 -4.63 3.80 -11.45
CA ASP A 366 -5.16 2.67 -12.26
C ASP A 366 -4.36 2.49 -13.58
N LEU A 367 -3.14 3.04 -13.64
CA LEU A 367 -2.24 2.81 -14.77
C LEU A 367 -1.72 1.37 -14.75
N LYS A 368 -1.98 0.63 -15.83
CA LYS A 368 -1.41 -0.70 -16.07
C LYS A 368 0.03 -0.59 -16.50
N PHE A 369 0.95 -1.12 -15.71
CA PHE A 369 2.37 -1.16 -16.10
C PHE A 369 2.68 -2.37 -16.99
N GLU A 370 3.61 -2.18 -17.91
CA GLU A 370 4.10 -3.27 -18.76
C GLU A 370 4.95 -4.25 -17.94
N GLY A 371 4.95 -5.54 -18.33
CA GLY A 371 5.71 -6.59 -17.62
C GLY A 371 5.06 -7.12 -16.34
N GLY A 372 3.78 -6.81 -16.08
CA GLY A 372 3.06 -7.33 -14.90
C GLY A 372 3.49 -6.71 -13.58
N ILE A 373 4.14 -5.54 -13.64
CA ILE A 373 4.60 -4.78 -12.48
C ILE A 373 3.39 -4.16 -11.78
N LEU A 374 3.18 -4.42 -10.49
CA LEU A 374 2.09 -3.82 -9.71
C LEU A 374 2.51 -2.54 -8.96
N GLY A 375 3.80 -2.23 -8.93
CA GLY A 375 4.31 -1.06 -8.24
C GLY A 375 5.83 -0.96 -8.29
N LEU A 376 6.37 0.19 -7.92
CA LEU A 376 7.80 0.46 -7.90
C LEU A 376 8.14 1.42 -6.76
N ALA A 377 9.26 1.18 -6.09
CA ALA A 377 9.76 2.04 -5.02
C ALA A 377 11.29 2.09 -5.04
N TYR A 378 11.84 3.17 -4.50
CA TYR A 378 13.26 3.22 -4.17
C TYR A 378 13.53 2.40 -2.91
N VAL A 379 14.49 1.49 -2.98
CA VAL A 379 14.85 0.59 -1.87
C VAL A 379 15.70 1.35 -0.85
N GLY A 380 15.39 1.17 0.43
CA GLY A 380 16.16 1.76 1.52
C GLY A 380 17.46 1.02 1.78
N SER A 381 18.50 1.74 2.21
CA SER A 381 19.78 1.15 2.61
C SER A 381 20.10 1.48 4.07
N PRO A 382 20.70 0.55 4.83
CA PRO A 382 21.28 0.86 6.14
C PRO A 382 22.51 1.80 6.05
N ARG A 383 23.05 2.07 4.86
CA ARG A 383 24.28 2.86 4.69
C ARG A 383 23.96 4.32 4.96
N ARG A 384 24.79 4.95 5.78
CA ARG A 384 24.73 6.40 5.98
C ARG A 384 24.88 7.09 4.63
N ASN A 385 24.02 8.10 4.36
CA ASN A 385 24.00 8.90 3.13
C ASN A 385 23.57 8.15 1.86
N SER A 386 23.04 6.93 1.95
CA SER A 386 22.35 6.32 0.81
C SER A 386 20.99 6.99 0.62
N VAL A 387 20.62 7.22 -0.64
CA VAL A 387 19.30 7.72 -1.03
C VAL A 387 18.37 6.55 -1.34
N GLY A 388 17.09 6.69 -0.97
CA GLY A 388 16.05 5.71 -1.27
C GLY A 388 15.35 5.15 -0.03
N GLY A 389 14.09 4.76 -0.19
CA GLY A 389 13.27 4.20 0.88
C GLY A 389 12.77 5.23 1.91
N ILE A 390 12.18 4.71 2.98
CA ILE A 390 11.52 5.51 4.03
C ILE A 390 12.48 6.52 4.68
N CYS A 391 11.96 7.68 5.05
CA CYS A 391 12.69 8.75 5.75
C CYS A 391 13.92 9.33 5.01
N THR A 392 14.09 9.05 3.72
CA THR A 392 15.13 9.70 2.91
C THR A 392 14.89 11.21 2.83
N PRO A 393 15.87 12.05 3.21
CA PRO A 393 15.73 13.50 3.07
C PRO A 393 15.80 13.92 1.60
N ALA A 394 15.13 15.01 1.25
CA ALA A 394 15.33 15.64 -0.05
C ALA A 394 16.76 16.18 -0.16
N ILE A 395 17.61 15.54 -0.97
CA ILE A 395 18.97 16.01 -1.24
C ILE A 395 18.93 16.90 -2.48
N SER A 396 19.26 18.19 -2.31
CA SER A 396 19.61 19.06 -3.43
C SER A 396 21.13 18.96 -3.62
N LEU A 397 21.58 18.08 -4.51
CA LEU A 397 22.99 18.07 -4.90
C LEU A 397 23.26 19.27 -5.80
N ARG A 398 24.08 20.21 -5.32
CA ARG A 398 24.68 21.23 -6.19
C ARG A 398 25.72 20.56 -7.08
N ASN A 399 25.37 20.29 -8.33
CA ASN A 399 26.33 19.86 -9.34
C ASN A 399 26.99 21.10 -10.00
N PRO A 400 28.33 21.17 -10.22
CA PRO A 400 28.99 22.32 -10.83
C PRO A 400 28.61 22.61 -12.30
N GLN A 401 27.71 21.82 -12.91
CA GLN A 401 27.30 21.93 -14.32
C GLN A 401 25.81 22.26 -14.54
N ASN A 402 25.15 22.90 -13.58
CA ASN A 402 23.90 23.63 -13.82
C ASN A 402 22.71 22.80 -14.37
N THR A 403 22.53 21.59 -13.85
CA THR A 403 21.23 20.89 -13.87
C THR A 403 20.89 20.41 -12.45
N GLU A 404 19.92 21.05 -11.81
CA GLU A 404 19.30 20.54 -10.58
C GLU A 404 18.50 19.29 -10.95
N LYS A 405 19.11 18.11 -10.86
CA LYS A 405 18.36 16.84 -10.89
C LYS A 405 18.10 16.45 -9.43
N PRO A 406 16.87 16.53 -8.90
CA PRO A 406 16.59 16.05 -7.56
C PRO A 406 16.82 14.53 -7.52
N GLU A 407 17.68 14.09 -6.61
CA GLU A 407 17.88 12.66 -6.35
C GLU A 407 16.67 12.06 -5.62
N PRO A 408 16.41 10.76 -5.82
CA PRO A 408 15.15 10.14 -5.48
C PRO A 408 14.81 10.17 -3.99
N ALA A 409 13.63 10.71 -3.71
CA ALA A 409 13.05 10.85 -2.38
C ALA A 409 12.30 9.57 -1.95
N ASN A 410 11.92 9.56 -0.67
CA ASN A 410 11.07 8.61 0.05
C ASN A 410 9.69 8.35 -0.58
N VAL A 411 9.68 7.66 -1.72
CA VAL A 411 8.52 7.58 -2.61
C VAL A 411 8.25 6.14 -3.07
N HIS A 412 6.98 5.78 -3.18
CA HIS A 412 6.47 4.53 -3.70
C HIS A 412 5.29 4.82 -4.65
N ILE A 413 5.18 4.09 -5.76
CA ILE A 413 4.00 4.07 -6.63
C ILE A 413 3.39 2.66 -6.68
N THR A 414 2.06 2.58 -6.69
CA THR A 414 1.34 1.31 -6.82
C THR A 414 0.21 1.44 -7.82
N GLU A 415 0.14 0.45 -8.71
CA GLU A 415 -1.00 0.17 -9.58
C GLU A 415 -2.11 -0.49 -8.74
N ALA A 416 -3.30 0.06 -8.85
CA ALA A 416 -4.52 -0.49 -8.28
C ALA A 416 -5.57 -0.56 -9.38
N THR A 417 -5.94 -1.78 -9.77
CA THR A 417 -6.95 -1.99 -10.80
C THR A 417 -8.22 -2.62 -10.24
N LYS A 418 -9.37 -2.22 -10.79
CA LYS A 418 -10.68 -2.82 -10.45
C LYS A 418 -10.72 -4.33 -10.64
N THR A 419 -9.92 -4.83 -11.58
CA THR A 419 -9.94 -6.23 -12.03
C THR A 419 -8.90 -7.11 -11.35
N THR A 420 -8.13 -6.61 -10.39
CA THR A 420 -7.22 -7.46 -9.62
C THR A 420 -7.66 -7.46 -8.16
N LEU A 421 -8.52 -8.41 -7.82
CA LEU A 421 -8.67 -8.85 -6.43
C LEU A 421 -7.40 -9.59 -6.03
N THR A 422 -6.35 -8.83 -5.73
CA THR A 422 -5.22 -9.06 -4.80
C THR A 422 -4.07 -8.12 -5.10
#